data_AF-A0AAN0JFE6-F1
#
_entry.id   AF-A0AAN0JFE6-F1
#
_cell.length_a   1.000
_cell.length_b   1.000
_cell.length_c   1.000
_cell.angle_alpha   90.00
_cell.angle_beta   90.00
_cell.angle_gamma   90.00
#
_symmetry.space_group_name_H-M   'P 1'
#
loop_
_entity.id
_entity.type
_entity.pdbx_description
1 polymer ?
#
loop_
_entity_poly.entity_id
_entity_poly.type
_entity_poly.pdbx_seq_one_letter_code
_entity_poly.pdbx_strand_id
1 'polypeptide(L)'
;MAVVSHSLGLIFILFLEFLACNGDAEFLSRSNMEQFKAGKKLMLINFYADWCRYSAALKPVYDKAADQVAAETNEAVLVKVDCERDRIFCMQDFRITKYPTIKIIRNGELIRKEYRGQRTVEALVSFVKKQIESPVHFVSNYAAALEKVEGNTKAAIGFFATNESIEYQNFNKIAFSLKDECRFFAIISSDTSAPQLTFREQSGSTDQQFNGDMTSHQAVQSWLSEHCIPLVREITFQNGEELTEEGLPFFILFYHPDNPDIKAVFKRRVEEELLRHKGSVNFVTADGIKFAHPLSHLGKSKKDLPVLAIDSFRHMYIFPNFNDIHVPGALNQFVEDLHSGKLHREFHHGPDVSFDSILRVLHQNSTFQYQPRQPPKEEQKRDSGDTQQPPESTFKKLKPANSRYSFVDHDEL
;
A
#
# COMPACT_ATOMS: atom_id res chain seq x y z
N MET A 1 18.64 72.66 -43.37
CA MET A 1 18.72 71.21 -43.62
C MET A 1 18.83 70.53 -42.26
N ALA A 2 17.73 69.94 -41.80
CA ALA A 2 17.56 68.49 -41.66
C ALA A 2 18.07 67.94 -40.30
N VAL A 3 17.08 67.79 -39.42
CA VAL A 3 16.90 66.87 -38.28
C VAL A 3 17.73 65.58 -38.35
N VAL A 4 18.33 65.13 -37.24
CA VAL A 4 18.21 63.74 -36.73
C VAL A 4 18.34 63.72 -35.20
N SER A 5 17.25 63.31 -34.55
CA SER A 5 17.11 63.00 -33.13
C SER A 5 17.77 61.66 -32.78
N HIS A 6 18.50 61.59 -31.66
CA HIS A 6 18.99 60.34 -31.09
C HIS A 6 17.85 59.63 -30.36
N SER A 7 17.36 58.53 -30.93
CA SER A 7 16.48 57.58 -30.26
C SER A 7 17.29 56.34 -29.87
N LEU A 8 17.58 56.17 -28.58
CA LEU A 8 18.06 54.91 -28.03
C LEU A 8 16.91 53.90 -28.07
N GLY A 9 16.97 52.96 -29.02
CA GLY A 9 16.13 51.76 -29.00
C GLY A 9 16.77 50.68 -28.14
N LEU A 10 16.25 50.46 -26.93
CA LEU A 10 16.46 49.22 -26.19
C LEU A 10 15.69 48.10 -26.92
N ILE A 11 16.40 47.21 -27.58
CA ILE A 11 15.83 45.97 -28.11
C ILE A 11 15.74 44.99 -26.92
N PHE A 12 14.58 44.94 -26.30
CA PHE A 12 14.23 43.90 -25.33
C PHE A 12 13.85 42.65 -26.14
N ILE A 13 14.81 41.75 -26.36
CA ILE A 13 14.54 40.44 -26.98
C ILE A 13 13.80 39.61 -25.92
N LEU A 14 12.47 39.63 -25.97
CA LEU A 14 11.62 38.62 -25.36
C LEU A 14 11.90 37.30 -26.09
N PHE A 15 12.80 36.50 -25.54
CA PHE A 15 12.89 35.07 -25.83
C PHE A 15 11.62 34.42 -25.27
N LEU A 16 10.54 34.48 -26.05
CA LEU A 16 9.42 33.58 -25.90
C LEU A 16 9.90 32.26 -26.49
N GLU A 17 10.50 31.40 -25.65
CA GLU A 17 10.67 30.00 -26.01
C GLU A 17 9.27 29.42 -26.17
N PHE A 18 8.81 29.39 -27.42
CA PHE A 18 7.76 28.49 -27.85
C PHE A 18 8.24 27.08 -27.48
N LEU A 19 7.65 26.50 -26.42
CA LEU A 19 7.62 25.06 -26.23
C LEU A 19 7.00 24.47 -27.49
N ALA A 20 7.87 24.00 -28.39
CA ALA A 20 7.45 23.18 -29.49
C ALA A 20 6.71 21.98 -28.89
N CYS A 21 5.42 21.86 -29.20
CA CYS A 21 4.63 20.66 -28.96
C CYS A 21 5.18 19.55 -29.85
N ASN A 22 6.34 19.02 -29.49
CA ASN A 22 6.76 17.71 -29.95
C ASN A 22 5.91 16.74 -29.14
N GLY A 23 4.99 16.03 -29.81
CA GLY A 23 3.97 15.17 -29.21
C GLY A 23 4.54 13.92 -28.52
N ASP A 24 5.34 14.15 -27.48
CA ASP A 24 6.08 13.17 -26.70
C ASP A 24 6.21 13.66 -25.26
N ALA A 25 6.16 12.74 -24.29
CA ALA A 25 6.46 13.08 -22.90
C ALA A 25 7.90 13.59 -22.78
N GLU A 26 8.12 14.69 -22.08
CA GLU A 26 9.45 15.31 -21.97
C GLU A 26 10.40 14.46 -21.11
N PHE A 27 11.70 14.57 -21.40
CA PHE A 27 12.74 13.86 -20.66
C PHE A 27 13.04 14.55 -19.33
N LEU A 28 12.89 13.81 -18.24
CA LEU A 28 13.27 14.22 -16.91
C LEU A 28 14.69 13.74 -16.59
N SER A 29 15.47 14.62 -15.97
CA SER A 29 16.80 14.35 -15.42
C SER A 29 16.99 15.14 -14.12
N ARG A 30 18.10 14.90 -13.43
CA ARG A 30 18.42 15.66 -12.21
C ARG A 30 18.51 17.18 -12.46
N SER A 31 18.96 17.63 -13.64
CA SER A 31 19.20 19.05 -13.91
C SER A 31 17.94 19.86 -14.20
N ASN A 32 16.88 19.23 -14.73
CA ASN A 32 15.63 19.91 -15.11
C ASN A 32 14.44 19.57 -14.20
N MET A 33 14.60 18.69 -13.22
CA MET A 33 13.51 18.27 -12.33
C MET A 33 12.84 19.43 -11.60
N GLU A 34 13.61 20.40 -11.10
CA GLU A 34 13.04 21.55 -10.38
C GLU A 34 12.21 22.45 -11.29
N GLN A 35 12.55 22.54 -12.58
CA GLN A 35 11.75 23.26 -13.56
C GLN A 35 10.39 22.59 -13.78
N PHE A 36 10.33 21.26 -13.86
CA PHE A 36 9.06 20.53 -13.98
C PHE A 36 8.21 20.59 -12.71
N LYS A 37 8.83 20.67 -11.53
CA LYS A 37 8.10 20.83 -10.27
C LYS A 37 7.49 22.23 -10.16
N ALA A 38 8.18 23.25 -10.66
CA ALA A 38 7.71 24.62 -10.60
C ALA A 38 6.36 24.79 -11.34
N GLY A 39 5.33 25.23 -10.61
CA GLY A 39 4.01 25.48 -11.18
C GLY A 39 3.15 24.24 -11.48
N LYS A 40 3.62 23.02 -11.18
CA LYS A 40 2.85 21.77 -11.34
C LYS A 40 2.42 21.22 -9.99
N LYS A 41 1.13 20.93 -9.84
CA LYS A 41 0.60 20.18 -8.68
C LYS A 41 0.96 18.71 -8.75
N LEU A 42 1.00 18.14 -9.96
CA LEU A 42 1.24 16.72 -10.18
C LEU A 42 2.27 16.51 -11.30
N MET A 43 3.23 15.63 -11.06
CA MET A 43 4.15 15.12 -12.06
C MET A 43 4.09 13.59 -12.03
N LEU A 44 3.74 12.99 -13.17
CA LEU A 44 3.73 11.55 -13.36
C LEU A 44 4.99 11.17 -14.17
N ILE A 45 5.80 10.26 -13.64
CA ILE A 45 7.13 9.97 -14.16
C ILE A 45 7.21 8.51 -14.60
N ASN A 46 7.44 8.26 -15.89
CA ASN A 46 7.67 6.92 -16.43
C ASN A 46 9.17 6.60 -16.46
N PHE A 47 9.62 5.71 -15.58
CA PHE A 47 10.97 5.16 -15.56
C PHE A 47 11.03 3.91 -16.45
N TYR A 48 11.88 3.95 -17.48
CA TYR A 48 11.89 2.94 -18.53
C TYR A 48 13.31 2.53 -18.96
N ALA A 49 13.39 1.44 -19.72
CA ALA A 49 14.59 0.99 -20.43
C ALA A 49 14.18 0.53 -21.85
N ASP A 50 15.02 0.77 -22.85
CA ASP A 50 14.78 0.44 -24.26
C ASP A 50 14.74 -1.07 -24.51
N TRP A 51 15.58 -1.85 -23.81
CA TRP A 51 15.54 -3.32 -23.92
C TRP A 51 14.27 -3.95 -23.32
N CYS A 52 13.53 -3.20 -22.49
CA CYS A 52 12.34 -3.70 -21.82
C CYS A 52 11.13 -3.67 -22.77
N ARG A 53 10.65 -4.85 -23.20
CA ARG A 53 9.45 -4.95 -24.06
C ARG A 53 8.21 -4.26 -23.49
N TYR A 54 8.07 -4.20 -22.16
CA TYR A 54 6.94 -3.56 -21.49
C TYR A 54 7.03 -2.04 -21.53
N SER A 55 8.25 -1.50 -21.43
CA SER A 55 8.54 -0.10 -21.62
C SER A 55 8.28 0.31 -23.08
N ALA A 56 8.76 -0.49 -24.03
CA ALA A 56 8.49 -0.28 -25.46
C ALA A 56 6.99 -0.25 -25.77
N ALA A 57 6.21 -1.18 -25.19
CA ALA A 57 4.75 -1.20 -25.35
C ALA A 57 4.04 0.01 -24.70
N LEU A 58 4.54 0.49 -23.55
CA LEU A 58 3.97 1.64 -22.85
C LEU A 58 4.29 2.97 -23.53
N LYS A 59 5.47 3.12 -24.15
CA LYS A 59 5.94 4.39 -24.72
C LYS A 59 4.88 5.13 -25.55
N PRO A 60 4.30 4.56 -26.63
CA PRO A 60 3.34 5.28 -27.46
C PRO A 60 2.04 5.63 -26.74
N VAL A 61 1.68 4.88 -25.69
CA VAL A 61 0.50 5.15 -24.85
C VAL A 61 0.80 6.30 -23.90
N TYR A 62 1.99 6.31 -23.31
CA TYR A 62 2.41 7.33 -22.35
C TYR A 62 2.62 8.70 -23.00
N ASP A 63 3.25 8.73 -24.18
CA ASP A 63 3.45 9.95 -24.96
C ASP A 63 2.10 10.58 -25.35
N LYS A 64 1.14 9.79 -25.86
CA LYS A 64 -0.23 10.27 -26.14
C LYS A 64 -0.97 10.79 -24.90
N ALA A 65 -0.81 10.11 -23.76
CA ALA A 65 -1.40 10.56 -22.51
C ALA A 65 -0.78 11.88 -22.03
N ALA A 66 0.53 12.08 -22.26
CA ALA A 66 1.21 13.32 -21.92
C ALA A 66 0.66 14.50 -22.73
N ASP A 67 0.49 14.32 -24.04
CA ASP A 67 -0.10 15.34 -24.92
C ASP A 67 -1.51 15.70 -24.47
N GLN A 68 -2.35 14.69 -24.20
CA GLN A 68 -3.72 14.93 -23.76
C GLN A 68 -3.77 15.65 -22.41
N VAL A 69 -2.93 15.27 -21.45
CA VAL A 69 -2.85 15.96 -20.15
C VAL A 69 -2.39 17.40 -20.31
N ALA A 70 -1.37 17.65 -21.14
CA ALA A 70 -0.86 18.99 -21.40
C ALA A 70 -1.91 19.90 -22.08
N ALA A 71 -2.74 19.32 -22.96
CA ALA A 71 -3.85 20.04 -23.60
C ALA A 71 -5.02 20.34 -22.65
N GLU A 72 -5.25 19.48 -21.65
CA GLU A 72 -6.41 19.59 -20.74
C GLU A 72 -6.12 20.38 -19.46
N THR A 73 -4.88 20.42 -18.96
CA THR A 73 -4.54 21.12 -17.71
C THR A 73 -3.08 21.56 -17.63
N ASN A 74 -2.87 22.74 -17.04
CA ASN A 74 -1.53 23.21 -16.67
C ASN A 74 -1.08 22.73 -15.29
N GLU A 75 -1.94 22.06 -14.51
CA GLU A 75 -1.63 21.63 -13.13
C GLU A 75 -0.85 20.31 -13.07
N ALA A 76 -0.81 19.56 -14.17
CA ALA A 76 -0.11 18.30 -14.27
C ALA A 76 0.91 18.27 -15.41
N VAL A 77 1.85 17.34 -15.34
CA VAL A 77 2.78 17.02 -16.42
C VAL A 77 3.13 15.53 -16.38
N LEU A 78 3.28 14.92 -17.55
CA LEU A 78 3.82 13.58 -17.72
C LEU A 78 5.22 13.69 -18.31
N VAL A 79 6.19 13.08 -17.64
CA VAL A 79 7.59 13.06 -18.05
C VAL A 79 8.12 11.63 -18.04
N LYS A 80 9.26 11.41 -18.70
CA LYS A 80 9.91 10.09 -18.80
C LYS A 80 11.39 10.16 -18.44
N VAL A 81 11.91 9.07 -17.87
CA VAL A 81 13.32 8.91 -17.49
C VAL A 81 13.84 7.64 -18.15
N ASP A 82 14.89 7.79 -18.96
CA ASP A 82 15.67 6.68 -19.50
C ASP A 82 16.66 6.20 -18.43
N CYS A 83 16.36 5.07 -17.80
CA CYS A 83 17.19 4.52 -16.74
C CYS A 83 18.43 3.79 -17.25
N GLU A 84 18.56 3.54 -18.56
CA GLU A 84 19.83 3.06 -19.12
C GLU A 84 20.86 4.18 -19.20
N ARG A 85 20.39 5.40 -19.53
CA ARG A 85 21.22 6.61 -19.60
C ARG A 85 21.48 7.23 -18.23
N ASP A 86 20.49 7.23 -17.34
CA ASP A 86 20.59 7.86 -16.02
C ASP A 86 20.33 6.85 -14.87
N ARG A 87 21.15 5.80 -14.84
CA ARG A 87 21.05 4.70 -13.85
C ARG A 87 21.07 5.20 -12.42
N ILE A 88 21.99 6.12 -12.10
CA ILE A 88 22.19 6.65 -10.75
C ILE A 88 20.94 7.41 -10.29
N PHE A 89 20.37 8.28 -11.15
CA PHE A 89 19.13 9.00 -10.83
C PHE A 89 17.98 8.03 -10.56
N CYS A 90 17.80 7.00 -11.40
CA CYS A 90 16.76 6.01 -11.18
C CYS A 90 16.94 5.21 -9.87
N MET A 91 18.16 4.77 -9.57
CA MET A 91 18.40 3.87 -8.42
C MET A 91 18.49 4.63 -7.10
N GLN A 92 19.25 5.72 -7.04
CA GLN A 92 19.51 6.43 -5.78
C GLN A 92 18.35 7.34 -5.39
N ASP A 93 17.78 8.08 -6.35
CA ASP A 93 16.77 9.10 -6.04
C ASP A 93 15.35 8.52 -6.01
N PHE A 94 15.07 7.51 -6.85
CA PHE A 94 13.72 6.94 -7.01
C PHE A 94 13.60 5.45 -6.65
N ARG A 95 14.71 4.77 -6.34
CA ARG A 95 14.76 3.35 -5.97
C ARG A 95 14.02 2.46 -6.97
N ILE A 96 14.27 2.68 -8.26
CA ILE A 96 13.62 1.90 -9.32
C ILE A 96 14.23 0.49 -9.35
N THR A 97 13.38 -0.51 -9.19
CA THR A 97 13.75 -1.95 -9.18
C THR A 97 13.11 -2.75 -10.31
N LYS A 98 12.23 -2.12 -11.11
CA LYS A 98 11.50 -2.75 -12.20
C LYS A 98 11.11 -1.75 -13.29
N TYR A 99 10.96 -2.21 -14.52
CA TYR A 99 10.57 -1.40 -15.68
C TYR A 99 9.30 -1.93 -16.37
N PRO A 100 8.42 -1.05 -16.87
CA PRO A 100 8.36 0.37 -16.53
C PRO A 100 7.81 0.55 -15.10
N THR A 101 8.33 1.56 -14.39
CA THR A 101 7.76 2.02 -13.11
C THR A 101 7.23 3.43 -13.28
N ILE A 102 6.00 3.69 -12.83
CA ILE A 102 5.39 5.01 -12.91
C ILE A 102 5.28 5.58 -11.49
N LYS A 103 6.11 6.58 -11.17
CA LYS A 103 6.11 7.29 -9.89
C LYS A 103 5.32 8.58 -9.99
N ILE A 104 4.94 9.13 -8.84
CA ILE A 104 4.15 10.35 -8.73
C ILE A 104 4.90 11.32 -7.82
N ILE A 105 5.16 12.53 -8.31
CA ILE A 105 5.51 13.67 -7.49
C ILE A 105 4.29 14.56 -7.39
N ARG A 106 3.95 15.00 -6.19
CA ARG A 106 2.85 15.93 -5.93
C ARG A 106 3.34 17.09 -5.09
N ASN A 107 3.05 18.31 -5.52
CA ASN A 107 3.46 19.54 -4.83
C ASN A 107 4.96 19.50 -4.43
N GLY A 108 5.81 18.98 -5.32
CA GLY A 108 7.26 18.83 -5.11
C GLY A 108 7.71 17.58 -4.33
N GLU A 109 6.79 16.82 -3.74
CA GLU A 109 7.10 15.66 -2.88
C GLU A 109 6.85 14.33 -3.61
N LEU A 110 7.81 13.40 -3.49
CA LEU A 110 7.67 12.04 -4.04
C LEU A 110 6.67 11.25 -3.19
N ILE A 111 5.60 10.77 -3.81
CA ILE A 111 4.58 9.96 -3.16
C ILE A 111 5.02 8.50 -3.16
N ARG A 112 4.77 7.81 -2.04
CA ARG A 112 5.12 6.39 -1.87
C ARG A 112 4.39 5.47 -2.85
N LYS A 113 3.10 5.76 -3.12
CA LYS A 113 2.27 4.98 -4.04
C LYS A 113 2.76 5.11 -5.48
N GLU A 114 2.87 3.98 -6.17
CA GLU A 114 3.13 3.92 -7.62
C GLU A 114 1.82 3.83 -8.41
N TYR A 115 1.85 4.24 -9.67
CA TYR A 115 0.74 3.92 -10.57
C TYR A 115 0.85 2.48 -11.05
N ARG A 116 -0.11 1.64 -10.63
CA ARG A 116 -0.22 0.22 -11.01
C ARG A 116 -1.46 -0.09 -11.84
N GLY A 117 -2.20 0.95 -12.25
CA GLY A 117 -3.42 0.83 -13.05
C GLY A 117 -3.19 0.41 -14.49
N GLN A 118 -4.25 0.36 -15.29
CA GLN A 118 -4.19 -0.03 -16.69
C GLN A 118 -3.30 0.90 -17.52
N ARG A 119 -2.47 0.36 -18.42
CA ARG A 119 -1.55 1.14 -19.25
C ARG A 119 -2.22 1.57 -20.56
N THR A 120 -3.40 2.22 -20.45
CA THR A 120 -4.11 2.85 -21.58
C THR A 120 -4.09 4.37 -21.44
N VAL A 121 -4.30 5.10 -22.54
CA VAL A 121 -4.33 6.58 -22.52
C VAL A 121 -5.42 7.06 -21.56
N GLU A 122 -6.61 6.49 -21.66
CA GLU A 122 -7.79 6.86 -20.87
C GLU A 122 -7.55 6.64 -19.38
N ALA A 123 -6.91 5.52 -19.02
CA ALA A 123 -6.63 5.18 -17.64
C ALA A 123 -5.56 6.11 -17.01
N LEU A 124 -4.55 6.52 -17.78
CA LEU A 124 -3.53 7.48 -17.34
C LEU A 124 -4.11 8.89 -17.18
N VAL A 125 -4.87 9.36 -18.18
CA VAL A 125 -5.52 10.68 -18.14
C VAL A 125 -6.55 10.75 -17.01
N SER A 126 -7.40 9.72 -16.86
CA SER A 126 -8.37 9.64 -15.76
C SER A 126 -7.66 9.61 -14.40
N PHE A 127 -6.53 8.91 -14.30
CA PHE A 127 -5.74 8.90 -13.08
C PHE A 127 -5.24 10.31 -12.74
N VAL A 128 -4.64 11.03 -13.69
CA VAL A 128 -4.17 12.40 -13.48
C VAL A 128 -5.29 13.32 -13.00
N LYS A 129 -6.46 13.28 -13.66
CA LYS A 129 -7.64 14.07 -13.25
C LYS A 129 -8.01 13.83 -11.79
N LYS A 130 -8.13 12.56 -11.39
CA LYS A 130 -8.40 12.18 -9.99
C LYS A 130 -7.30 12.55 -9.02
N GLN A 131 -6.06 12.70 -9.49
CA GLN A 131 -4.92 13.04 -8.65
C GLN A 131 -4.71 14.55 -8.47
N ILE A 132 -5.25 15.40 -9.36
CA ILE A 132 -5.22 16.86 -9.21
C ILE A 132 -6.45 17.40 -8.46
N GLU A 133 -7.54 16.63 -8.39
CA GLU A 133 -8.70 16.94 -7.56
C GLU A 133 -8.30 17.07 -6.08
N SER A 134 -8.72 18.19 -5.45
CA SER A 134 -8.49 18.42 -4.02
C SER A 134 -9.21 17.36 -3.19
N PRO A 135 -8.51 16.64 -2.29
CA PRO A 135 -9.12 15.69 -1.36
C PRO A 135 -9.80 16.40 -0.19
N VAL A 136 -9.52 17.68 0.02
CA VAL A 136 -10.08 18.48 1.11
C VAL A 136 -11.36 19.16 0.65
N HIS A 137 -12.46 18.84 1.32
CA HIS A 137 -13.77 19.44 1.11
C HIS A 137 -13.99 20.62 2.06
N PHE A 138 -14.13 21.82 1.51
CA PHE A 138 -14.49 22.98 2.34
C PHE A 138 -15.95 22.92 2.79
N VAL A 139 -16.18 23.18 4.07
CA VAL A 139 -17.50 23.21 4.70
C VAL A 139 -17.60 24.43 5.61
N SER A 140 -18.83 24.91 5.84
CA SER A 140 -19.08 26.16 6.56
C SER A 140 -18.85 26.03 8.07
N ASN A 141 -19.10 24.87 8.64
CA ASN A 141 -18.96 24.60 10.07
C ASN A 141 -18.86 23.09 10.35
N TYR A 142 -18.70 22.76 11.62
CA TYR A 142 -18.56 21.38 12.07
C TYR A 142 -19.76 20.51 11.71
N ALA A 143 -20.99 21.00 11.93
CA ALA A 143 -22.21 20.26 11.66
C ALA A 143 -22.32 19.86 10.17
N ALA A 144 -21.97 20.78 9.26
CA ALA A 144 -21.94 20.51 7.82
C ALA A 144 -20.87 19.48 7.43
N ALA A 145 -19.77 19.35 8.19
CA ALA A 145 -18.83 18.25 8.02
C ALA A 145 -19.48 16.93 8.41
N LEU A 146 -20.15 16.89 9.56
CA LEU A 146 -20.77 15.67 10.10
C LEU A 146 -21.90 15.11 9.25
N GLU A 147 -22.69 15.97 8.61
CA GLU A 147 -23.72 15.56 7.65
C GLU A 147 -23.13 14.75 6.48
N LYS A 148 -21.86 14.96 6.15
CA LYS A 148 -21.14 14.24 5.08
C LYS A 148 -20.37 13.01 5.59
N VAL A 149 -20.39 12.75 6.90
CA VAL A 149 -19.76 11.57 7.52
C VAL A 149 -20.82 10.49 7.72
N GLU A 150 -20.94 9.63 6.71
CA GLU A 150 -21.93 8.55 6.68
C GLU A 150 -21.33 7.21 7.13
N GLY A 151 -22.10 6.44 7.90
CA GLY A 151 -21.74 5.08 8.29
C GLY A 151 -20.37 4.97 8.95
N ASN A 152 -19.51 4.10 8.42
CA ASN A 152 -18.17 3.81 8.93
C ASN A 152 -17.07 4.69 8.30
N THR A 153 -17.44 5.85 7.76
CA THR A 153 -16.49 6.74 7.10
C THR A 153 -15.64 7.47 8.15
N LYS A 154 -14.32 7.26 8.10
CA LYS A 154 -13.35 8.03 8.88
C LYS A 154 -13.21 9.43 8.31
N ALA A 155 -13.15 10.43 9.19
CA ALA A 155 -13.03 11.82 8.80
C ALA A 155 -12.02 12.60 9.65
N ALA A 156 -11.19 13.39 9.00
CA ALA A 156 -10.35 14.41 9.61
C ALA A 156 -10.94 15.79 9.28
N ILE A 157 -11.21 16.59 10.31
CA ILE A 157 -11.89 17.88 10.22
C ILE A 157 -10.97 18.94 10.83
N GLY A 158 -10.51 19.87 10.01
CA GLY A 158 -9.60 20.93 10.42
C GLY A 158 -10.25 22.31 10.37
N PHE A 159 -9.97 23.14 11.38
CA PHE A 159 -10.28 24.56 11.41
C PHE A 159 -9.00 25.35 11.16
N PHE A 160 -9.04 26.26 10.20
CA PHE A 160 -7.88 27.02 9.77
C PHE A 160 -8.23 28.50 9.64
N ALA A 161 -7.26 29.37 9.93
CA ALA A 161 -7.44 30.81 9.77
C ALA A 161 -7.63 31.20 8.29
N THR A 162 -6.85 30.59 7.40
CA THR A 162 -6.97 30.73 5.93
C THR A 162 -6.56 29.43 5.23
N ASN A 163 -6.85 29.32 3.93
CA ASN A 163 -6.42 28.21 3.07
C ASN A 163 -4.97 28.38 2.57
N GLU A 164 -4.25 29.39 3.05
CA GLU A 164 -2.82 29.62 2.79
C GLU A 164 -1.97 29.39 4.05
N SER A 165 -2.60 29.17 5.21
CA SER A 165 -1.89 28.95 6.46
C SER A 165 -1.02 27.69 6.40
N ILE A 166 0.10 27.69 7.13
CA ILE A 166 1.05 26.56 7.15
C ILE A 166 0.33 25.28 7.61
N GLU A 167 -0.56 25.41 8.59
CA GLU A 167 -1.38 24.33 9.12
C GLU A 167 -2.30 23.73 8.05
N TYR A 168 -2.99 24.57 7.28
CA TYR A 168 -3.82 24.10 6.17
C TYR A 168 -2.98 23.43 5.09
N GLN A 169 -1.84 24.01 4.72
CA GLN A 169 -0.96 23.44 3.70
C GLN A 169 -0.43 22.06 4.13
N ASN A 170 -0.04 21.90 5.39
CA ASN A 170 0.32 20.60 5.95
C ASN A 170 -0.85 19.61 5.88
N PHE A 171 -2.02 20.01 6.34
CA PHE A 171 -3.22 19.18 6.31
C PHE A 171 -3.59 18.75 4.89
N ASN A 172 -3.59 19.68 3.93
CA ASN A 172 -3.89 19.43 2.53
C ASN A 172 -2.89 18.44 1.89
N LYS A 173 -1.59 18.62 2.14
CA LYS A 173 -0.56 17.68 1.67
C LYS A 173 -0.81 16.25 2.18
N ILE A 174 -1.14 16.11 3.45
CA ILE A 174 -1.40 14.80 4.08
C ILE A 174 -2.71 14.20 3.54
N ALA A 175 -3.75 15.03 3.36
CA ALA A 175 -5.02 14.61 2.78
C ALA A 175 -4.83 13.95 1.41
N PHE A 176 -3.92 14.45 0.57
CA PHE A 176 -3.60 13.85 -0.71
C PHE A 176 -3.01 12.45 -0.63
N SER A 177 -2.27 12.14 0.44
CA SER A 177 -1.67 10.83 0.68
C SER A 177 -2.67 9.85 1.29
N LEU A 178 -3.63 10.34 2.07
CA LEU A 178 -4.57 9.54 2.86
C LEU A 178 -6.02 9.59 2.33
N LYS A 179 -6.28 10.19 1.16
CA LYS A 179 -7.63 10.37 0.61
C LYS A 179 -8.43 9.09 0.37
N ASP A 180 -7.74 7.96 0.20
CA ASP A 180 -8.37 6.65 0.03
C ASP A 180 -8.76 6.03 1.39
N GLU A 181 -8.18 6.51 2.49
CA GLU A 181 -8.35 5.98 3.85
C GLU A 181 -9.28 6.85 4.72
N CYS A 182 -9.37 8.15 4.41
CA CYS A 182 -10.08 9.16 5.20
C CYS A 182 -10.73 10.21 4.31
N ARG A 183 -11.83 10.79 4.80
CA ARG A 183 -12.38 12.04 4.26
C ARG A 183 -11.77 13.24 4.98
N PHE A 184 -11.47 14.29 4.23
CA PHE A 184 -10.83 15.49 4.76
C PHE A 184 -11.76 16.68 4.57
N PHE A 185 -12.04 17.37 5.67
CA PHE A 185 -12.87 18.57 5.69
C PHE A 185 -12.07 19.75 6.25
N ALA A 186 -12.20 20.91 5.62
CA ALA A 186 -11.60 22.15 6.11
C ALA A 186 -12.67 23.22 6.32
N ILE A 187 -12.57 23.91 7.44
CA ILE A 187 -13.41 25.04 7.81
C ILE A 187 -12.49 26.24 7.95
N ILE A 188 -12.73 27.29 7.17
CA ILE A 188 -12.00 28.55 7.30
C ILE A 188 -12.77 29.41 8.30
N SER A 189 -12.15 29.73 9.42
CA SER A 189 -12.74 30.57 10.48
C SER A 189 -11.71 31.58 10.98
N SER A 190 -12.14 32.84 11.08
CA SER A 190 -11.37 33.92 11.71
C SER A 190 -11.46 33.94 13.23
N ASP A 191 -12.24 33.02 13.82
CA ASP A 191 -12.43 32.94 15.27
C ASP A 191 -11.19 32.35 15.97
N THR A 192 -11.09 32.58 17.29
CA THR A 192 -10.00 32.06 18.15
C THR A 192 -9.96 30.53 18.27
N SER A 193 -10.87 29.81 17.63
CA SER A 193 -10.92 28.35 17.58
C SER A 193 -9.99 27.74 16.54
N ALA A 194 -9.38 28.51 15.63
CA ALA A 194 -8.34 28.03 14.73
C ALA A 194 -6.92 28.31 15.28
N PRO A 195 -5.91 27.44 15.04
CA PRO A 195 -6.01 26.16 14.33
C PRO A 195 -6.47 25.02 15.25
N GLN A 196 -7.36 24.17 14.76
CA GLN A 196 -7.78 22.94 15.43
C GLN A 196 -7.88 21.79 14.43
N LEU A 197 -7.55 20.59 14.87
CA LEU A 197 -7.70 19.37 14.08
C LEU A 197 -8.36 18.29 14.92
N THR A 198 -9.42 17.71 14.36
CA THR A 198 -10.23 16.68 14.99
C THR A 198 -10.36 15.49 14.06
N PHE A 199 -10.34 14.30 14.63
CA PHE A 199 -10.58 13.05 13.93
C PHE A 199 -11.84 12.38 14.47
N ARG A 200 -12.62 11.82 13.56
CA ARG A 200 -13.82 11.04 13.83
C ARG A 200 -13.72 9.69 13.12
N GLU A 201 -13.78 8.60 13.89
CA GLU A 201 -13.66 7.23 13.38
C GLU A 201 -14.85 6.84 12.50
N GLN A 202 -16.07 7.20 12.92
CA GLN A 202 -17.31 6.87 12.22
C GLN A 202 -18.44 7.82 12.63
N SER A 203 -19.59 7.72 11.95
CA SER A 203 -20.77 8.49 12.30
C SER A 203 -21.20 8.21 13.75
N GLY A 204 -21.42 9.27 14.53
CA GLY A 204 -21.82 9.18 15.95
C GLY A 204 -20.70 8.84 16.94
N SER A 205 -19.45 8.63 16.52
CA SER A 205 -18.35 8.38 17.46
C SER A 205 -17.86 9.67 18.14
N THR A 206 -17.22 9.53 19.29
CA THR A 206 -16.53 10.63 19.98
C THR A 206 -15.37 11.16 19.15
N ASP A 207 -15.13 12.46 19.27
CA ASP A 207 -14.04 13.15 18.61
C ASP A 207 -12.72 12.93 19.32
N GLN A 208 -11.67 12.75 18.52
CA GLN A 208 -10.30 12.69 18.98
C GLN A 208 -9.60 13.97 18.51
N GLN A 209 -9.17 14.78 19.46
CA GLN A 209 -8.52 16.06 19.17
C GLN A 209 -7.01 15.89 19.04
N PHE A 210 -6.44 16.51 18.01
CA PHE A 210 -4.99 16.62 17.90
C PHE A 210 -4.49 17.73 18.85
N ASN A 211 -3.65 17.34 19.80
CA ASN A 211 -3.07 18.24 20.80
C ASN A 211 -1.62 18.65 20.47
N GLY A 212 -1.12 18.29 19.30
CA GLY A 212 0.23 18.62 18.85
C GLY A 212 0.31 19.93 18.08
N ASP A 213 1.51 20.26 17.62
CA ASP A 213 1.77 21.44 16.78
C ASP A 213 1.33 21.19 15.33
N MET A 214 0.33 21.93 14.85
CA MET A 214 -0.19 21.83 13.49
C MET A 214 0.74 22.45 12.43
N THR A 215 1.71 23.27 12.83
CA THR A 215 2.75 23.78 11.93
C THR A 215 3.81 22.72 11.60
N SER A 216 3.91 21.68 12.43
CA SER A 216 4.79 20.53 12.21
C SER A 216 4.13 19.49 11.28
N HIS A 217 4.60 19.42 10.03
CA HIS A 217 4.14 18.42 9.06
C HIS A 217 4.24 16.98 9.61
N GLN A 218 5.36 16.64 10.25
CA GLN A 218 5.61 15.31 10.79
C GLN A 218 4.63 14.93 11.91
N ALA A 219 4.33 15.88 12.82
CA ALA A 219 3.41 15.64 13.92
C ALA A 219 1.99 15.38 13.40
N VAL A 220 1.50 16.23 12.48
CA VAL A 220 0.19 16.07 11.86
C VAL A 220 0.12 14.79 11.02
N GLN A 221 1.17 14.49 10.24
CA GLN A 221 1.22 13.28 9.42
C GLN A 221 1.19 12.02 10.28
N SER A 222 1.97 11.97 11.36
CA SER A 222 2.02 10.80 12.23
C SER A 222 0.65 10.54 12.86
N TRP A 223 0.03 11.59 13.40
CA TRP A 223 -1.28 11.49 14.04
C TRP A 223 -2.39 11.11 13.04
N LEU A 224 -2.47 11.79 11.88
CA LEU A 224 -3.47 11.44 10.86
C LEU A 224 -3.24 10.03 10.29
N SER A 225 -1.99 9.60 10.08
CA SER A 225 -1.70 8.25 9.59
C SER A 225 -2.14 7.19 10.60
N GLU A 226 -1.93 7.42 11.89
CA GLU A 226 -2.35 6.51 12.96
C GLU A 226 -3.87 6.33 13.02
N HIS A 227 -4.63 7.40 12.80
CA HIS A 227 -6.10 7.38 12.87
C HIS A 227 -6.74 6.90 11.55
N CYS A 228 -6.22 7.38 10.42
CA CYS A 228 -6.79 7.08 9.11
C CYS A 228 -6.47 5.67 8.64
N ILE A 229 -5.20 5.24 8.72
CA ILE A 229 -4.79 3.93 8.22
C ILE A 229 -5.27 2.85 9.20
N PRO A 230 -6.21 1.98 8.81
CA PRO A 230 -6.71 0.96 9.74
C PRO A 230 -5.63 -0.10 10.01
N LEU A 231 -5.60 -0.59 11.24
CA LEU A 231 -4.71 -1.71 11.63
C LEU A 231 -4.97 -2.95 10.77
N VAL A 232 -6.25 -3.20 10.44
CA VAL A 232 -6.68 -4.26 9.53
C VAL A 232 -7.17 -3.65 8.23
N ARG A 233 -6.46 -3.91 7.12
CA ARG A 233 -6.76 -3.38 5.79
C ARG A 233 -7.55 -4.38 4.95
N GLU A 234 -8.39 -3.93 4.03
CA GLU A 234 -9.00 -4.82 3.04
C GLU A 234 -8.05 -5.02 1.86
N ILE A 235 -7.66 -6.25 1.58
CA ILE A 235 -6.90 -6.58 0.37
C ILE A 235 -7.85 -6.75 -0.81
N THR A 236 -7.49 -6.13 -1.93
CA THR A 236 -8.19 -6.16 -3.20
C THR A 236 -7.18 -6.44 -4.32
N PHE A 237 -7.66 -6.72 -5.53
CA PHE A 237 -6.76 -6.83 -6.69
C PHE A 237 -6.07 -5.51 -7.06
N GLN A 238 -6.58 -4.37 -6.58
CA GLN A 238 -6.03 -3.06 -6.89
C GLN A 238 -4.85 -2.69 -5.99
N ASN A 239 -4.93 -3.03 -4.69
CA ASN A 239 -3.88 -2.72 -3.70
C ASN A 239 -2.99 -3.92 -3.36
N GLY A 240 -3.31 -5.14 -3.83
CA GLY A 240 -2.57 -6.35 -3.50
C GLY A 240 -1.09 -6.26 -3.84
N GLU A 241 -0.73 -5.69 -5.00
CA GLU A 241 0.67 -5.50 -5.40
C GLU A 241 1.42 -4.56 -4.44
N GLU A 242 0.81 -3.44 -4.06
CA GLU A 242 1.37 -2.51 -3.06
C GLU A 242 1.57 -3.18 -1.70
N LEU A 243 0.57 -3.90 -1.20
CA LEU A 243 0.66 -4.60 0.09
C LEU A 243 1.75 -5.67 0.10
N THR A 244 1.95 -6.38 -1.01
CA THR A 244 2.98 -7.42 -1.10
C THR A 244 4.40 -6.86 -1.18
N GLU A 245 4.58 -5.66 -1.73
CA GLU A 245 5.87 -4.98 -1.77
C GLU A 245 6.32 -4.45 -0.40
N GLU A 246 5.42 -4.35 0.58
CA GLU A 246 5.81 -4.07 1.97
C GLU A 246 6.67 -5.20 2.57
N GLY A 247 6.65 -6.39 1.96
CA GLY A 247 7.54 -7.50 2.32
C GLY A 247 7.16 -8.24 3.60
N LEU A 248 6.05 -7.86 4.26
CA LEU A 248 5.55 -8.50 5.47
C LEU A 248 4.56 -9.63 5.11
N PRO A 249 4.63 -10.80 5.78
CA PRO A 249 3.61 -11.82 5.71
C PRO A 249 2.20 -11.26 5.93
N PHE A 250 1.20 -11.88 5.32
CA PHE A 250 -0.19 -11.51 5.55
C PHE A 250 -0.83 -12.44 6.57
N PHE A 251 -1.51 -11.88 7.57
CA PHE A 251 -2.50 -12.58 8.37
C PHE A 251 -3.89 -12.18 7.88
N ILE A 252 -4.53 -13.12 7.18
CA ILE A 252 -5.69 -12.89 6.33
C ILE A 252 -6.93 -13.52 6.96
N LEU A 253 -7.98 -12.73 7.11
CA LEU A 253 -9.35 -13.21 7.25
C LEU A 253 -10.03 -13.24 5.88
N PHE A 254 -10.35 -14.42 5.37
CA PHE A 254 -11.30 -14.58 4.29
C PHE A 254 -12.72 -14.60 4.84
N TYR A 255 -13.54 -13.64 4.45
CA TYR A 255 -14.93 -13.51 4.91
C TYR A 255 -15.92 -13.70 3.75
N HIS A 256 -17.15 -14.08 4.10
CA HIS A 256 -18.26 -14.06 3.15
C HIS A 256 -18.91 -12.66 3.14
N PRO A 257 -19.19 -12.03 1.98
CA PRO A 257 -19.79 -10.69 1.91
C PRO A 257 -21.10 -10.53 2.71
N ASP A 258 -21.91 -11.59 2.77
CA ASP A 258 -23.17 -11.63 3.53
C ASP A 258 -22.98 -11.68 5.06
N ASN A 259 -21.75 -11.87 5.55
CA ASN A 259 -21.44 -11.83 6.98
C ASN A 259 -20.29 -10.83 7.24
N PRO A 260 -20.54 -9.51 7.13
CA PRO A 260 -19.52 -8.48 7.33
C PRO A 260 -19.12 -8.32 8.80
N ASP A 261 -19.97 -8.72 9.75
CA ASP A 261 -19.73 -8.56 11.19
C ASP A 261 -18.48 -9.31 11.67
N ILE A 262 -18.12 -10.40 10.98
CA ILE A 262 -16.90 -11.15 11.27
C ILE A 262 -15.63 -10.32 11.08
N LYS A 263 -15.65 -9.29 10.23
CA LYS A 263 -14.53 -8.34 10.09
C LYS A 263 -14.33 -7.54 11.37
N ALA A 264 -15.41 -7.13 12.03
CA ALA A 264 -15.35 -6.40 13.30
C ALA A 264 -14.82 -7.27 14.43
N VAL A 265 -15.22 -8.56 14.47
CA VAL A 265 -14.66 -9.54 15.41
C VAL A 265 -13.16 -9.66 15.19
N PHE A 266 -12.70 -9.89 13.96
CA PHE A 266 -11.28 -10.01 13.68
C PHE A 266 -10.51 -8.73 13.99
N LYS A 267 -11.00 -7.55 13.59
CA LYS A 267 -10.41 -6.25 13.92
C LYS A 267 -10.16 -6.12 15.42
N ARG A 268 -11.20 -6.36 16.24
CA ARG A 268 -11.09 -6.29 17.70
C ARG A 268 -10.05 -7.25 18.27
N ARG A 269 -9.97 -8.49 17.77
CA ARG A 269 -8.98 -9.47 18.25
C ARG A 269 -7.55 -9.11 17.86
N VAL A 270 -7.36 -8.52 16.67
CA VAL A 270 -6.06 -7.98 16.26
C VAL A 270 -5.64 -6.82 17.18
N GLU A 271 -6.56 -5.91 17.52
CA GLU A 271 -6.30 -4.79 18.43
C GLU A 271 -6.03 -5.24 19.87
N GLU A 272 -6.71 -6.29 20.34
CA GLU A 272 -6.53 -6.84 21.70
C GLU A 272 -5.21 -7.65 21.84
N GLU A 273 -4.83 -8.45 20.84
CA GLU A 273 -3.76 -9.45 21.00
C GLU A 273 -2.50 -9.22 20.15
N LEU A 274 -2.62 -8.54 19.01
CA LEU A 274 -1.60 -8.57 17.96
C LEU A 274 -0.88 -7.24 17.72
N LEU A 275 -1.15 -6.21 18.54
CA LEU A 275 -0.48 -4.92 18.41
C LEU A 275 1.06 -5.03 18.46
N ARG A 276 1.61 -5.98 19.24
CA ARG A 276 3.05 -6.22 19.31
C ARG A 276 3.68 -6.75 18.01
N HIS A 277 2.87 -7.30 17.12
CA HIS A 277 3.27 -7.81 15.81
C HIS A 277 3.07 -6.76 14.71
N LYS A 278 2.66 -5.53 15.07
CA LYS A 278 2.58 -4.40 14.13
C LYS A 278 3.98 -4.13 13.57
N GLY A 279 4.16 -4.44 12.28
CA GLY A 279 5.44 -4.30 11.57
C GLY A 279 6.19 -5.60 11.32
N SER A 280 5.79 -6.73 11.92
CA SER A 280 6.27 -8.07 11.51
C SER A 280 5.28 -8.78 10.59
N VAL A 281 3.99 -8.45 10.67
CA VAL A 281 2.90 -9.03 9.88
C VAL A 281 1.90 -7.94 9.48
N ASN A 282 1.30 -8.11 8.30
CA ASN A 282 0.21 -7.29 7.80
C ASN A 282 -1.13 -7.96 8.05
N PHE A 283 -2.01 -7.31 8.82
CA PHE A 283 -3.36 -7.82 9.08
C PHE A 283 -4.30 -7.36 7.98
N VAL A 284 -4.93 -8.31 7.29
CA VAL A 284 -5.82 -7.99 6.17
C VAL A 284 -7.11 -8.81 6.19
N THR A 285 -8.17 -8.25 5.62
CA THR A 285 -9.39 -8.99 5.29
C THR A 285 -9.52 -9.13 3.77
N ALA A 286 -10.07 -10.24 3.31
CA ALA A 286 -10.25 -10.55 1.90
C ALA A 286 -11.68 -11.08 1.67
N ASP A 287 -12.35 -10.56 0.65
CA ASP A 287 -13.62 -11.10 0.17
C ASP A 287 -13.40 -12.53 -0.37
N GLY A 288 -13.86 -13.54 0.36
CA GLY A 288 -13.65 -14.95 0.02
C GLY A 288 -14.34 -15.40 -1.27
N ILE A 289 -15.28 -14.62 -1.79
CA ILE A 289 -15.92 -14.87 -3.09
C ILE A 289 -15.02 -14.38 -4.23
N LYS A 290 -14.45 -13.17 -4.09
CA LYS A 290 -13.50 -12.61 -5.07
C LYS A 290 -12.16 -13.34 -5.04
N PHE A 291 -11.69 -13.72 -3.87
CA PHE A 291 -10.43 -14.45 -3.65
C PHE A 291 -10.63 -15.98 -3.54
N ALA A 292 -11.62 -16.52 -4.24
CA ALA A 292 -11.88 -17.96 -4.25
C ALA A 292 -10.70 -18.79 -4.76
N HIS A 293 -9.87 -18.23 -5.67
CA HIS A 293 -8.67 -18.94 -6.15
C HIS A 293 -7.62 -19.13 -5.04
N PRO A 294 -7.13 -18.08 -4.34
CA PRO A 294 -6.31 -18.27 -3.14
C PRO A 294 -6.91 -19.21 -2.09
N LEU A 295 -8.22 -19.13 -1.86
CA LEU A 295 -8.91 -20.00 -0.90
C LEU A 295 -8.82 -21.49 -1.32
N SER A 296 -8.90 -21.78 -2.62
CA SER A 296 -8.78 -23.15 -3.13
C SER A 296 -7.37 -23.75 -2.96
N HIS A 297 -6.31 -22.92 -2.95
CA HIS A 297 -4.94 -23.39 -2.67
C HIS A 297 -4.79 -23.86 -1.22
N LEU A 298 -5.61 -23.34 -0.32
CA LEU A 298 -5.72 -23.83 1.06
C LEU A 298 -6.58 -25.10 1.19
N GLY A 299 -7.05 -25.68 0.08
CA GLY A 299 -8.02 -26.78 0.12
C GLY A 299 -9.37 -26.35 0.71
N LYS A 300 -9.67 -25.04 0.69
CA LYS A 300 -10.93 -24.46 1.19
C LYS A 300 -11.78 -23.96 0.04
N SER A 301 -13.08 -23.86 0.29
CA SER A 301 -14.07 -23.39 -0.65
C SER A 301 -14.87 -22.24 -0.04
N LYS A 302 -15.74 -21.62 -0.85
CA LYS A 302 -16.66 -20.58 -0.40
C LYS A 302 -17.58 -21.05 0.76
N LYS A 303 -17.81 -22.36 0.88
CA LYS A 303 -18.62 -22.97 1.95
C LYS A 303 -17.90 -23.03 3.30
N ASP A 304 -16.57 -22.96 3.28
CA ASP A 304 -15.73 -23.03 4.48
C ASP A 304 -15.50 -21.66 5.12
N LEU A 305 -16.02 -20.58 4.50
CA LEU A 305 -15.90 -19.23 5.04
C LEU A 305 -16.68 -19.10 6.36
N PRO A 306 -16.15 -18.38 7.37
CA PRO A 306 -14.89 -17.63 7.35
C PRO A 306 -13.64 -18.50 7.57
N VAL A 307 -12.51 -18.11 6.96
CA VAL A 307 -11.21 -18.80 7.09
C VAL A 307 -10.13 -17.81 7.50
N LEU A 308 -9.35 -18.17 8.51
CA LEU A 308 -8.13 -17.45 8.90
C LEU A 308 -6.90 -18.19 8.36
N ALA A 309 -5.95 -17.46 7.80
CA ALA A 309 -4.71 -18.03 7.31
C ALA A 309 -3.55 -17.02 7.36
N ILE A 310 -2.33 -17.52 7.41
CA ILE A 310 -1.12 -16.74 7.19
C ILE A 310 -0.57 -17.08 5.80
N ASP A 311 -0.28 -16.07 4.99
CA ASP A 311 0.53 -16.20 3.78
C ASP A 311 1.90 -15.57 4.03
N SER A 312 2.94 -16.41 4.08
CA SER A 312 4.34 -16.00 4.32
C SER A 312 5.10 -15.54 3.08
N PHE A 313 4.43 -15.47 1.92
CA PHE A 313 5.01 -15.35 0.58
C PHE A 313 5.92 -16.51 0.14
N ARG A 314 6.01 -17.57 0.95
CA ARG A 314 6.58 -18.87 0.58
C ARG A 314 5.49 -19.92 0.62
N HIS A 315 4.88 -20.06 1.79
CA HIS A 315 3.83 -21.01 2.09
C HIS A 315 2.62 -20.34 2.75
N MET A 316 1.47 -20.99 2.65
CA MET A 316 0.26 -20.62 3.37
C MET A 316 -0.04 -21.60 4.51
N TYR A 317 -0.48 -21.08 5.66
CA TYR A 317 -0.82 -21.84 6.86
C TYR A 317 -2.22 -21.48 7.31
N ILE A 318 -3.08 -22.49 7.54
CA ILE A 318 -4.47 -22.29 7.94
C ILE A 318 -4.54 -22.26 9.47
N PHE A 319 -5.29 -21.31 10.02
CA PHE A 319 -5.63 -21.33 11.44
C PHE A 319 -6.60 -22.51 11.69
N PRO A 320 -6.25 -23.50 12.53
CA PRO A 320 -6.89 -24.82 12.53
C PRO A 320 -8.42 -24.80 12.71
N ASN A 321 -8.92 -23.98 13.62
CA ASN A 321 -10.33 -23.84 13.91
C ASN A 321 -10.68 -22.36 14.07
N PHE A 322 -11.56 -21.86 13.20
CA PHE A 322 -11.96 -20.45 13.22
C PHE A 322 -12.54 -20.01 14.58
N ASN A 323 -13.29 -20.88 15.27
CA ASN A 323 -13.91 -20.53 16.55
C ASN A 323 -12.89 -20.22 17.66
N ASP A 324 -11.65 -20.69 17.52
CA ASP A 324 -10.57 -20.41 18.46
C ASP A 324 -10.09 -18.96 18.38
N ILE A 325 -10.60 -18.15 17.44
CA ILE A 325 -10.42 -16.69 17.41
C ILE A 325 -10.85 -16.01 18.72
N HIS A 326 -11.76 -16.64 19.47
CA HIS A 326 -12.25 -16.16 20.76
C HIS A 326 -11.38 -16.60 21.95
N VAL A 327 -10.47 -17.55 21.75
CA VAL A 327 -9.58 -18.07 22.79
C VAL A 327 -8.44 -17.06 23.01
N PRO A 328 -8.28 -16.49 24.21
CA PRO A 328 -7.21 -15.53 24.48
C PRO A 328 -5.82 -16.07 24.14
N GLY A 329 -5.08 -15.32 23.33
CA GLY A 329 -3.70 -15.62 22.94
C GLY A 329 -3.56 -16.60 21.77
N ALA A 330 -4.66 -17.19 21.28
CA ALA A 330 -4.59 -18.16 20.19
C ALA A 330 -4.09 -17.54 18.88
N LEU A 331 -4.54 -16.32 18.55
CA LEU A 331 -4.06 -15.62 17.35
C LEU A 331 -2.59 -15.22 17.51
N ASN A 332 -2.23 -14.75 18.70
CA ASN A 332 -0.85 -14.38 19.01
C ASN A 332 0.09 -15.58 18.89
N GLN A 333 -0.30 -16.74 19.42
CA GLN A 333 0.49 -17.97 19.29
C GLN A 333 0.64 -18.40 17.83
N PHE A 334 -0.40 -18.25 17.01
CA PHE A 334 -0.31 -18.60 15.59
C PHE A 334 0.72 -17.75 14.83
N VAL A 335 0.84 -16.46 15.16
CA VAL A 335 1.89 -15.58 14.60
C VAL A 335 3.28 -15.95 15.14
N GLU A 336 3.41 -16.29 16.42
CA GLU A 336 4.68 -16.78 16.98
C GLU A 336 5.13 -18.11 16.38
N ASP A 337 4.18 -18.99 16.09
CA ASP A 337 4.43 -20.28 15.45
C ASP A 337 4.93 -20.10 14.01
N LEU A 338 4.50 -19.04 13.31
CA LEU A 338 5.07 -18.65 12.02
C LEU A 338 6.55 -18.24 12.19
N HIS A 339 6.83 -17.30 13.10
CA HIS A 339 8.17 -16.73 13.26
C HIS A 339 9.19 -17.76 13.78
N SER A 340 8.77 -18.70 14.63
CA SER A 340 9.59 -19.80 15.13
C SER A 340 9.78 -20.94 14.12
N GLY A 341 9.13 -20.88 12.95
CA GLY A 341 9.12 -21.94 11.95
C GLY A 341 8.33 -23.18 12.36
N LYS A 342 7.60 -23.13 13.48
CA LYS A 342 6.80 -24.25 13.99
C LYS A 342 5.71 -24.66 13.00
N LEU A 343 5.01 -23.71 12.39
CA LEU A 343 3.96 -24.02 11.39
C LEU A 343 4.51 -24.85 10.22
N HIS A 344 5.75 -24.57 9.79
CA HIS A 344 6.39 -25.32 8.72
C HIS A 344 6.78 -26.73 9.16
N ARG A 345 7.34 -26.87 10.38
CA ARG A 345 7.67 -28.19 10.95
C ARG A 345 6.43 -29.05 11.13
N GLU A 346 5.37 -28.51 11.72
CA GLU A 346 4.14 -29.25 12.02
C GLU A 346 3.41 -29.70 10.76
N PHE A 347 3.55 -28.95 9.65
CA PHE A 347 3.04 -29.40 8.36
C PHE A 347 3.71 -30.72 7.90
N HIS A 348 5.03 -30.84 8.08
CA HIS A 348 5.77 -32.03 7.66
C HIS A 348 5.74 -33.18 8.67
N HIS A 349 5.66 -32.86 9.96
CA HIS A 349 5.88 -33.84 11.03
C HIS A 349 4.64 -34.10 11.89
N GLY A 350 3.52 -33.39 11.64
CA GLY A 350 2.38 -33.37 12.54
C GLY A 350 2.62 -32.47 13.77
N PRO A 351 1.62 -32.34 14.67
CA PRO A 351 1.72 -31.46 15.83
C PRO A 351 2.91 -31.83 16.73
N ASP A 352 3.61 -30.82 17.25
CA ASP A 352 4.73 -31.04 18.16
C ASP A 352 4.26 -31.88 19.37
N VAL A 353 5.01 -32.93 19.71
CA VAL A 353 4.64 -33.85 20.79
C VAL A 353 4.70 -33.10 22.13
N SER A 354 3.54 -32.84 22.74
CA SER A 354 3.48 -32.14 24.02
C SER A 354 4.04 -33.01 25.14
N PHE A 355 4.68 -32.40 26.14
CA PHE A 355 5.16 -33.12 27.32
C PHE A 355 4.01 -33.90 28.02
N ASP A 356 2.79 -33.37 27.96
CA ASP A 356 1.58 -33.98 28.52
C ASP A 356 1.13 -35.24 27.75
N SER A 357 1.31 -35.26 26.43
CA SER A 357 1.04 -36.45 25.60
C SER A 357 2.10 -37.53 25.80
N ILE A 358 3.37 -37.14 26.00
CA ILE A 358 4.44 -38.05 26.43
C ILE A 358 4.11 -38.64 27.82
N LEU A 359 3.69 -37.80 28.78
CA LEU A 359 3.30 -38.27 30.12
C LEU A 359 2.11 -39.24 30.07
N ARG A 360 1.08 -39.00 29.25
CA ARG A 360 -0.04 -39.93 29.09
C ARG A 360 0.39 -41.29 28.53
N VAL A 361 1.31 -41.31 27.57
CA VAL A 361 1.90 -42.56 27.04
C VAL A 361 2.75 -43.27 28.11
N LEU A 362 3.51 -42.52 28.90
CA LEU A 362 4.31 -43.07 29.99
C LEU A 362 3.42 -43.61 31.14
N HIS A 363 2.28 -42.99 31.42
CA HIS A 363 1.33 -43.46 32.43
C HIS A 363 0.54 -44.69 32.00
N GLN A 364 0.22 -44.84 30.70
CA GLN A 364 -0.47 -46.03 30.17
C GLN A 364 0.43 -47.28 30.11
N ASN A 365 1.75 -47.13 30.09
CA ASN A 365 2.71 -48.25 30.02
C ASN A 365 3.35 -48.58 31.38
N SER A 366 2.58 -48.52 32.46
CA SER A 366 3.02 -48.93 33.80
C SER A 366 2.91 -50.45 34.02
N THR A 367 3.56 -51.23 33.15
CA THR A 367 4.04 -52.60 33.46
C THR A 367 5.27 -52.91 32.60
N PHE A 368 6.44 -52.40 33.01
CA PHE A 368 7.71 -52.76 32.39
C PHE A 368 8.22 -54.08 32.99
N GLN A 369 7.97 -55.20 32.30
CA GLN A 369 8.85 -56.37 32.43
C GLN A 369 10.00 -56.21 31.43
N TYR A 370 11.22 -56.19 31.95
CA TYR A 370 12.44 -56.08 31.15
C TYR A 370 12.68 -57.38 30.39
N GLN A 371 12.56 -57.36 29.07
CA GLN A 371 13.13 -58.38 28.18
C GLN A 371 14.25 -57.76 27.34
N PRO A 372 15.45 -58.36 27.28
CA PRO A 372 16.55 -57.84 26.49
C PRO A 372 16.22 -57.90 24.99
N ARG A 373 16.27 -56.73 24.32
CA ARG A 373 16.06 -56.62 22.87
C ARG A 373 17.22 -57.26 22.11
N GLN A 374 16.90 -58.11 21.14
CA GLN A 374 17.80 -58.46 20.04
C GLN A 374 18.08 -57.20 19.19
N PRO A 375 19.26 -57.12 18.53
CA PRO A 375 19.59 -55.96 17.69
C PRO A 375 18.53 -55.76 16.60
N PRO A 376 18.21 -54.50 16.23
CA PRO A 376 17.15 -54.23 15.26
C PRO A 376 17.53 -54.86 13.93
N LYS A 377 16.63 -55.67 13.36
CA LYS A 377 16.65 -55.93 11.92
C LYS A 377 16.41 -54.59 11.23
N GLU A 378 17.20 -54.32 10.20
CA GLU A 378 17.08 -53.16 9.32
C GLU A 378 15.60 -52.91 8.99
N GLU A 379 15.02 -51.89 9.60
CA GLU A 379 13.75 -51.35 9.15
C GLU A 379 14.00 -50.83 7.74
N GLN A 380 13.38 -51.53 6.78
CA GLN A 380 13.24 -51.07 5.41
C GLN A 380 12.88 -49.59 5.45
N LYS A 381 13.76 -48.76 4.87
CA LYS A 381 13.41 -47.42 4.41
C LYS A 381 12.06 -47.53 3.70
N ARG A 382 10.99 -47.09 4.38
CA ARG A 382 9.80 -46.64 3.68
C ARG A 382 10.25 -45.39 2.95
N ASP A 383 10.64 -45.60 1.71
CA ASP A 383 10.69 -44.58 0.69
C ASP A 383 9.25 -44.14 0.44
N SER A 384 8.68 -43.37 1.38
CA SER A 384 7.43 -42.64 1.15
C SER A 384 7.81 -41.37 0.43
N GLY A 385 7.99 -41.51 -0.88
CA GLY A 385 7.95 -40.40 -1.82
C GLY A 385 6.58 -39.75 -1.76
N ASP A 386 6.41 -38.81 -0.83
CA ASP A 386 5.58 -37.63 -1.03
C ASP A 386 6.09 -36.53 -0.11
N THR A 387 7.15 -35.84 -0.54
CA THR A 387 7.58 -34.56 0.04
C THR A 387 6.59 -33.46 -0.34
N GLN A 388 5.32 -33.59 0.09
CA GLN A 388 4.35 -32.50 -0.04
C GLN A 388 4.85 -31.34 0.82
N GLN A 389 5.15 -30.22 0.16
CA GLN A 389 5.40 -28.94 0.82
C GLN A 389 4.06 -28.31 1.24
N PRO A 390 4.06 -27.41 2.25
CA PRO A 390 2.85 -26.65 2.54
C PRO A 390 2.39 -25.89 1.30
N PRO A 391 1.06 -25.65 1.14
CA PRO A 391 0.52 -24.96 -0.02
C PRO A 391 1.32 -23.69 -0.35
N GLU A 392 1.73 -23.55 -1.61
CA GLU A 392 2.49 -22.38 -2.02
C GLU A 392 1.68 -21.09 -1.82
N SER A 393 2.39 -20.01 -1.54
CA SER A 393 1.79 -18.68 -1.45
C SER A 393 1.02 -18.31 -2.72
N THR A 394 -0.27 -18.02 -2.57
CA THR A 394 -1.06 -17.48 -3.69
C THR A 394 -0.91 -15.96 -3.76
N PHE A 395 -0.75 -15.26 -2.64
CA PHE A 395 -0.59 -13.81 -2.67
C PHE A 395 0.79 -13.38 -3.19
N LYS A 396 1.78 -14.29 -3.23
CA LYS A 396 3.02 -14.10 -4.00
C LYS A 396 2.74 -13.79 -5.49
N LYS A 397 1.64 -14.30 -6.06
CA LYS A 397 1.24 -13.99 -7.45
C LYS A 397 0.73 -12.55 -7.63
N LEU A 398 0.40 -11.86 -6.54
CA LEU A 398 0.06 -10.43 -6.57
C LEU A 398 1.29 -9.53 -6.50
N LYS A 399 2.49 -10.09 -6.24
CA LYS A 399 3.75 -9.34 -6.38
C LYS A 399 3.87 -8.82 -7.82
N PRO A 400 4.68 -7.77 -8.05
CA PRO A 400 5.01 -7.38 -9.40
C PRO A 400 5.47 -8.61 -10.19
N ALA A 401 4.90 -8.80 -11.37
CA ALA A 401 5.06 -10.03 -12.14
C ALA A 401 5.95 -9.82 -13.37
N ASN A 402 6.76 -10.83 -13.69
CA ASN A 402 7.55 -10.91 -14.93
C ASN A 402 6.69 -10.82 -16.21
N SER A 403 5.37 -11.03 -16.09
CA SER A 403 4.40 -10.88 -17.17
C SER A 403 4.04 -9.43 -17.49
N ARG A 404 4.44 -8.47 -16.63
CA ARG A 404 4.12 -7.04 -16.76
C ARG A 404 5.33 -6.12 -16.59
N TYR A 405 6.39 -6.61 -15.97
CA TYR A 405 7.61 -5.86 -15.66
C TYR A 405 8.85 -6.66 -16.04
N SER A 406 9.93 -5.93 -16.33
CA SER A 406 11.29 -6.46 -16.28
C SER A 406 11.93 -6.00 -14.97
N PHE A 407 12.58 -6.89 -14.23
CA PHE A 407 13.27 -6.52 -12.98
C PHE A 407 14.70 -6.09 -13.26
N VAL A 408 15.22 -5.22 -12.41
CA VAL A 408 16.65 -4.84 -12.42
C VAL A 408 17.41 -5.98 -11.75
N ASP A 409 18.31 -6.64 -12.47
CA ASP A 409 19.16 -7.68 -11.88
C ASP A 409 20.19 -7.06 -10.93
N HIS A 410 20.37 -7.69 -9.77
CA HIS A 410 21.32 -7.26 -8.75
C HIS A 410 22.80 -7.38 -9.19
N ASP A 411 23.09 -8.07 -10.29
CA ASP A 411 24.45 -8.24 -10.83
C ASP A 411 24.90 -7.07 -11.72
N GLU A 412 24.05 -6.06 -11.95
CA GLU A 412 24.42 -4.77 -12.53
C GLU A 412 24.62 -3.65 -11.48
N LEU A 413 24.75 -4.03 -10.20
CA LEU A 413 25.00 -3.11 -9.06
C LEU A 413 26.42 -2.56 -8.99
#